data_AF-A0AAJ7EIS1-F1
#
_entry.id   AF-A0AAJ7EIS1-F1
#
_cell.length_a   1.000
_cell.length_b   1.000
_cell.length_c   1.000
_cell.angle_alpha   90.00
_cell.angle_beta   90.00
_cell.angle_gamma   90.00
#
_symmetry.space_group_name_H-M   'P 1'
#
loop_
_entity.id
_entity.type
_entity.pdbx_description
1 polymer ?
#
loop_
_entity_poly.entity_id
_entity_poly.type
_entity_poly.pdbx_seq_one_letter_code
_entity_poly.pdbx_strand_id
1 'polypeptide(L)'
;MEDVLKEPVQLSKGINLKELFTSQTEFHIDTDFKKKRPDSFLNMNNDLMLDTDDEDDSDTEDILKNIETSTEQMLLSSPEYHSFKDLAAKMIDCVPTGDVKMLIIEEGDGPLVPVDAEVTLHYAAYWEKAKIPFDSTLTMNSGMPMHIRLGTGSVLLGLEIGLTAVKGPKARFHLLLQPKVAWGEKGAPPRVKPEPVLFVIALYDVRDTQAGTRFNDLPMEEQKKFEVTMRTVKSLHAQAKDYFVKRKYKKAIQNYQQSLAVLRISQPNDQTEENEIKNLQIVVFVNLAVCYYKIDKPKYVINMCENLDRIIDIETHCKGLFYYGRAYEMLGKREEALKYYNKALKLEPKNKEIGKALVDFERYVQDSSQKEKEMWQNAFKATQKKKTNVVYDVDEEFQNGVREMCQNLIDNEERAQFELSTGLTRNELDFLKALVTEFDELIIDEEGEGKRKRVTVVKL
;
A
#
# COMPACT_ATOMS: atom_id res chain seq x y z
N MET A 1 -11.27 -10.59 49.11
CA MET A 1 -12.30 -11.48 48.55
C MET A 1 -13.13 -10.63 47.60
N GLU A 2 -12.55 -10.16 46.49
CA GLU A 2 -12.41 -10.93 45.23
C GLU A 2 -13.74 -11.57 44.83
N ASP A 3 -14.57 -10.79 44.13
CA ASP A 3 -15.52 -11.37 43.18
C ASP A 3 -15.07 -10.97 41.78
N VAL A 4 -14.40 -11.95 41.18
CA VAL A 4 -13.80 -11.97 39.85
C VAL A 4 -14.89 -11.81 38.80
N LEU A 5 -14.70 -10.83 37.91
CA LEU A 5 -15.26 -10.78 36.56
C LEU A 5 -15.08 -12.15 35.90
N LYS A 6 -16.11 -13.01 35.94
CA LYS A 6 -16.12 -14.25 35.18
C LYS A 6 -16.41 -13.90 33.72
N GLU A 7 -15.40 -14.10 32.88
CA GLU A 7 -15.51 -14.07 31.42
C GLU A 7 -16.68 -14.98 30.95
N PRO A 8 -17.37 -14.63 29.85
CA PRO A 8 -18.47 -15.42 29.33
C PRO A 8 -17.97 -16.80 28.88
N VAL A 9 -18.53 -17.86 29.48
CA VAL A 9 -18.22 -19.25 29.14
C VAL A 9 -18.75 -19.56 27.74
N GLN A 10 -17.87 -19.98 26.83
CA GLN A 10 -18.25 -20.42 25.49
C GLN A 10 -18.70 -21.88 25.50
N LEU A 11 -19.81 -22.18 24.81
CA LEU A 11 -20.32 -23.54 24.64
C LEU A 11 -19.57 -24.24 23.49
N SER A 12 -19.30 -25.53 23.64
CA SER A 12 -18.61 -26.35 22.63
C SER A 12 -19.43 -26.58 21.34
N LYS A 13 -20.75 -26.36 21.38
CA LYS A 13 -21.67 -26.44 20.24
C LYS A 13 -22.67 -25.28 20.25
N GLY A 14 -23.06 -24.83 19.05
CA GLY A 14 -24.13 -23.84 18.87
C GLY A 14 -25.49 -24.39 19.32
N ILE A 15 -26.30 -23.53 19.95
CA ILE A 15 -27.60 -23.91 20.52
C ILE A 15 -28.65 -23.99 19.39
N ASN A 16 -29.32 -25.14 19.26
CA ASN A 16 -30.49 -25.27 18.40
C ASN A 16 -31.76 -24.89 19.18
N LEU A 17 -32.40 -23.79 18.79
CA LEU A 17 -33.58 -23.24 19.47
C LEU A 17 -34.77 -24.22 19.54
N LYS A 18 -34.85 -25.22 18.64
CA LYS A 18 -35.93 -26.22 18.65
C LYS A 18 -35.79 -27.27 19.75
N GLU A 19 -34.56 -27.55 20.20
CA GLU A 19 -34.28 -28.57 21.23
C GLU A 19 -34.52 -28.05 22.65
N LEU A 20 -34.49 -26.72 22.85
CA LEU A 20 -34.76 -26.04 24.13
C LEU A 20 -36.21 -26.20 24.64
N PHE A 21 -37.15 -26.55 23.77
CA PHE A 21 -38.57 -26.71 24.12
C PHE A 21 -38.95 -28.14 24.50
N THR A 22 -38.02 -29.09 24.42
CA THR A 22 -38.20 -30.47 24.88
C THR A 22 -37.40 -30.68 26.15
N SER A 23 -38.05 -31.20 27.18
CA SER A 23 -37.56 -31.21 28.56
C SER A 23 -36.45 -32.24 28.83
N GLN A 24 -35.27 -32.03 28.23
CA GLN A 24 -33.94 -32.49 28.68
C GLN A 24 -32.88 -32.09 27.63
N THR A 25 -32.34 -30.88 27.73
CA THR A 25 -31.13 -30.45 26.99
C THR A 25 -29.94 -30.40 27.94
N GLU A 26 -28.92 -31.22 27.67
CA GLU A 26 -27.64 -31.21 28.38
C GLU A 26 -26.65 -30.29 27.65
N PHE A 27 -25.95 -29.42 28.41
CA PHE A 27 -24.96 -28.48 27.87
C PHE A 27 -23.55 -29.01 28.11
N HIS A 28 -22.76 -29.15 27.05
CA HIS A 28 -21.35 -29.52 27.16
C HIS A 28 -20.47 -28.27 27.17
N ILE A 29 -19.92 -27.97 28.34
CA ILE A 29 -18.95 -26.90 28.56
C ILE A 29 -17.58 -27.40 28.13
N ASP A 30 -16.88 -26.63 27.31
CA ASP A 30 -15.51 -26.94 26.89
C ASP A 30 -14.54 -26.63 28.03
N THR A 31 -13.95 -27.66 28.63
CA THR A 31 -12.99 -27.53 29.75
C THR A 31 -11.54 -27.43 29.28
N ASP A 32 -11.25 -27.61 27.99
CA ASP A 32 -9.89 -27.56 27.44
C ASP A 32 -9.51 -26.15 26.95
N PHE A 33 -9.54 -25.19 27.89
CA PHE A 33 -8.98 -23.87 27.69
C PHE A 33 -7.45 -23.93 27.63
N LYS A 34 -6.89 -24.27 26.47
CA LYS A 34 -5.52 -23.85 26.15
C LYS A 34 -5.53 -22.34 25.98
N LYS A 35 -5.22 -21.61 27.06
CA LYS A 35 -4.83 -20.20 27.01
C LYS A 35 -3.83 -20.04 25.87
N LYS A 36 -4.26 -19.44 24.76
CA LYS A 36 -3.32 -18.72 23.89
C LYS A 36 -2.63 -17.73 24.81
N ARG A 37 -1.30 -17.76 24.85
CA ARG A 37 -0.52 -16.72 25.53
C ARG A 37 -1.04 -15.37 25.03
N PRO A 38 -1.17 -14.36 25.90
CA PRO A 38 -1.45 -13.02 25.44
C PRO A 38 -0.19 -12.55 24.71
N ASP A 39 -0.13 -12.79 23.40
CA ASP A 39 0.67 -11.97 22.49
C ASP A 39 -0.03 -10.61 22.40
N SER A 40 -0.03 -9.89 23.52
CA SER A 40 -0.47 -8.50 23.60
C SER A 40 0.69 -7.57 23.26
N PHE A 41 1.30 -7.82 22.10
CA PHE A 41 2.15 -6.90 21.36
C PHE A 41 1.98 -7.31 19.91
N LEU A 42 1.09 -6.62 19.18
CA LEU A 42 0.89 -6.60 17.72
C LEU A 42 -0.58 -6.34 17.30
N ASN A 43 -1.36 -5.59 18.10
CA ASN A 43 -2.63 -5.05 17.61
C ASN A 43 -2.46 -3.80 16.70
N MET A 44 -1.26 -3.64 16.10
CA MET A 44 -0.99 -2.78 14.94
C MET A 44 -1.01 -3.57 13.62
N ASN A 45 -1.39 -4.85 13.63
CA ASN A 45 -1.41 -5.68 12.43
C ASN A 45 -2.51 -5.38 11.40
N ASN A 46 -3.28 -4.30 11.58
CA ASN A 46 -4.14 -3.72 10.53
C ASN A 46 -3.35 -2.78 9.60
N ASP A 47 -2.10 -3.16 9.30
CA ASP A 47 -1.24 -2.59 8.27
C ASP A 47 -1.86 -2.81 6.89
N LEU A 48 -1.51 -1.92 5.95
CA LEU A 48 -1.86 -1.97 4.53
C LEU A 48 -1.64 -3.35 3.92
N MET A 49 -2.64 -4.22 3.96
CA MET A 49 -2.64 -5.46 3.21
C MET A 49 -3.12 -5.19 1.79
N LEU A 50 -2.69 -6.06 0.88
CA LEU A 50 -3.15 -6.04 -0.50
C LEU A 50 -4.62 -6.46 -0.47
N ASP A 51 -5.54 -5.53 -0.67
CA ASP A 51 -6.93 -5.88 -0.96
C ASP A 51 -6.92 -6.75 -2.24
N THR A 52 -7.08 -8.06 -2.07
CA THR A 52 -7.73 -8.86 -3.09
C THR A 52 -9.21 -8.66 -2.85
N ASP A 53 -9.82 -7.85 -3.72
CA ASP A 53 -11.25 -7.69 -3.87
C ASP A 53 -11.91 -9.08 -3.82
N ASP A 54 -12.60 -9.40 -2.72
CA ASP A 54 -13.62 -10.47 -2.55
C ASP A 54 -13.79 -10.78 -1.05
N GLU A 55 -14.42 -9.89 -0.28
CA GLU A 55 -15.15 -10.28 0.94
C GLU A 55 -16.58 -9.72 0.85
N ASP A 56 -17.55 -10.61 1.07
CA ASP A 56 -19.00 -10.36 0.99
C ASP A 56 -19.44 -9.16 1.85
N ASP A 57 -19.72 -8.02 1.20
CA ASP A 57 -20.16 -6.75 1.82
C ASP A 57 -21.55 -6.82 2.50
N SER A 58 -22.29 -7.94 2.36
CA SER A 58 -23.71 -8.00 2.73
C SER A 58 -23.99 -7.79 4.22
N ASP A 59 -23.15 -8.35 5.11
CA ASP A 59 -23.37 -8.23 6.56
C ASP A 59 -22.99 -6.84 7.11
N THR A 60 -22.08 -6.12 6.44
CA THR A 60 -21.65 -4.77 6.87
C THR A 60 -22.64 -3.69 6.44
N GLU A 61 -23.23 -3.83 5.26
CA GLU A 61 -24.28 -2.92 4.78
C GLU A 61 -25.52 -2.94 5.69
N ASP A 62 -25.93 -4.11 6.16
CA ASP A 62 -27.13 -4.24 7.01
C ASP A 62 -26.93 -3.66 8.41
N ILE A 63 -25.71 -3.73 8.95
CA ILE A 63 -25.36 -3.07 10.22
C ILE A 63 -25.35 -1.55 10.06
N LEU A 64 -24.78 -1.03 8.97
CA LEU A 64 -24.74 0.40 8.68
C LEU A 64 -26.16 0.97 8.48
N LYS A 65 -27.03 0.29 7.73
CA LYS A 65 -28.44 0.69 7.56
C LYS A 65 -29.22 0.71 8.88
N ASN A 66 -28.97 -0.24 9.78
CA ASN A 66 -29.59 -0.27 11.10
C ASN A 66 -29.09 0.87 12.02
N ILE A 67 -27.81 1.23 11.92
CA ILE A 67 -27.24 2.38 12.63
C ILE A 67 -27.80 3.69 12.06
N GLU A 68 -27.90 3.81 10.73
CA GLU A 68 -28.48 4.96 10.04
C GLU A 68 -29.94 5.17 10.44
N THR A 69 -30.78 4.13 10.36
CA THR A 69 -32.19 4.20 10.77
C THR A 69 -32.37 4.49 12.27
N SER A 70 -31.50 3.95 13.13
CA SER A 70 -31.48 4.32 14.56
C SER A 70 -31.06 5.77 14.78
N THR A 71 -30.06 6.28 14.05
CA THR A 71 -29.66 7.69 14.13
C THR A 71 -30.74 8.62 13.59
N GLU A 72 -31.44 8.25 12.51
CA GLU A 72 -32.56 9.00 11.96
C GLU A 72 -33.71 9.07 12.96
N GLN A 73 -34.11 7.95 13.56
CA GLN A 73 -35.15 7.93 14.58
C GLN A 73 -34.78 8.78 15.80
N MET A 74 -33.52 8.78 16.23
CA MET A 74 -33.05 9.59 17.36
C MET A 74 -32.91 11.09 17.01
N LEU A 75 -32.49 11.42 15.78
CA LEU A 75 -32.36 12.80 15.30
C LEU A 75 -33.70 13.45 14.97
N LEU A 76 -34.74 12.67 14.66
CA LEU A 76 -36.08 13.14 14.27
C LEU A 76 -37.13 12.99 15.38
N SER A 77 -36.87 12.19 16.42
CA SER A 77 -37.70 12.22 17.63
C SER A 77 -37.20 13.35 18.52
N SER A 78 -38.06 14.36 18.74
CA SER A 78 -37.80 15.36 19.78
C SER A 78 -37.52 14.62 21.08
N PRO A 79 -36.34 14.80 21.70
CA PRO A 79 -36.12 14.24 23.01
C PRO A 79 -37.19 14.81 23.96
N GLU A 80 -37.77 13.96 24.80
CA GLU A 80 -38.86 14.30 25.72
C GLU A 80 -38.36 15.24 26.82
N TYR A 81 -38.12 16.50 26.46
CA TYR A 81 -37.72 17.55 27.38
C TYR A 81 -38.88 18.50 27.62
N HIS A 82 -39.14 18.79 28.89
CA HIS A 82 -40.23 19.67 29.31
C HIS A 82 -39.85 21.16 29.11
N SER A 83 -38.56 21.53 29.23
CA SER A 83 -38.00 22.86 28.93
C SER A 83 -36.47 22.82 28.74
N PHE A 84 -35.91 23.80 28.01
CA PHE A 84 -34.46 23.99 27.91
C PHE A 84 -33.80 24.34 29.25
N LYS A 85 -34.54 24.91 30.21
CA LYS A 85 -34.01 25.19 31.56
C LYS A 85 -33.68 23.91 32.33
N ASP A 86 -34.56 22.92 32.26
CA ASP A 86 -34.37 21.63 32.93
C ASP A 86 -33.24 20.84 32.26
N LEU A 87 -33.12 20.96 30.94
CA LEU A 87 -32.03 20.35 30.17
C LEU A 87 -30.69 21.00 30.53
N ALA A 88 -30.63 22.34 30.59
CA ALA A 88 -29.43 23.10 30.92
C ALA A 88 -28.89 22.80 32.32
N ALA A 89 -29.73 22.33 33.26
CA ALA A 89 -29.32 21.92 34.60
C ALA A 89 -28.57 20.57 34.62
N LYS A 90 -28.77 19.72 33.62
CA LYS A 90 -28.09 18.43 33.45
C LYS A 90 -26.88 18.51 32.52
N MET A 91 -26.67 19.67 31.88
CA MET A 91 -25.61 19.91 30.92
C MET A 91 -24.34 20.45 31.58
N ILE A 92 -23.21 20.17 30.93
CA ILE A 92 -21.89 20.67 31.28
C ILE A 92 -21.64 21.97 30.51
N ASP A 93 -21.11 22.99 31.19
CA ASP A 93 -20.73 24.24 30.54
C ASP A 93 -19.41 24.05 29.77
N CYS A 94 -19.43 24.23 28.44
CA CYS A 94 -18.22 24.16 27.61
C CYS A 94 -17.39 25.44 27.68
N VAL A 95 -18.01 26.56 28.07
CA VAL A 95 -17.37 27.88 28.20
C VAL A 95 -17.69 28.44 29.59
N PRO A 96 -16.76 29.13 30.26
CA PRO A 96 -17.01 29.72 31.58
C PRO A 96 -18.21 30.68 31.64
N THR A 97 -18.62 31.24 30.50
CA THR A 97 -19.79 32.13 30.40
C THR A 97 -21.13 31.38 30.42
N GLY A 98 -21.14 30.06 30.25
CA GLY A 98 -22.36 29.25 30.18
C GLY A 98 -23.16 29.41 28.87
N ASP A 99 -22.59 30.08 27.86
CA ASP A 99 -23.25 30.33 26.57
C ASP A 99 -23.39 29.07 25.70
N VAL A 100 -22.52 28.07 25.94
CA VAL A 100 -22.50 26.77 25.27
C VAL A 100 -22.58 25.69 26.34
N LYS A 101 -23.67 24.92 26.31
CA LYS A 101 -23.92 23.82 27.23
C LYS A 101 -24.02 22.51 26.46
N MET A 102 -23.49 21.44 27.03
CA MET A 102 -23.40 20.14 26.38
C MET A 102 -23.91 19.01 27.25
N LEU A 103 -24.62 18.07 26.63
CA LEU A 103 -24.97 16.79 27.22
C LEU A 103 -24.44 15.67 26.32
N ILE A 104 -23.50 14.89 26.81
CA ILE A 104 -22.99 13.71 26.10
C ILE A 104 -23.97 12.56 26.32
N ILE A 105 -24.41 11.94 25.23
CA ILE A 105 -25.30 10.77 25.27
C ILE A 105 -24.48 9.51 25.07
N GLU A 106 -23.65 9.51 24.03
CA GLU A 106 -22.69 8.46 23.72
C GLU A 106 -21.32 9.13 23.58
N GLU A 107 -20.37 8.72 24.43
CA GLU A 107 -19.00 9.18 24.35
C GLU A 107 -18.30 8.48 23.17
N GLY A 108 -17.52 9.23 22.39
CA GLY A 108 -16.78 8.66 21.25
C GLY A 108 -15.53 7.90 21.68
N ASP A 109 -15.09 6.99 20.82
CA ASP A 109 -14.02 6.02 21.11
C ASP A 109 -12.59 6.58 20.97
N GLY A 110 -12.43 7.83 20.55
CA GLY A 110 -11.12 8.40 20.20
C GLY A 110 -10.71 9.64 21.00
N PRO A 111 -9.69 10.38 20.54
CA PRO A 111 -9.19 11.56 21.24
C PRO A 111 -10.17 12.75 21.13
N LEU A 112 -9.92 13.78 21.94
CA LEU A 112 -10.59 15.07 21.80
C LEU A 112 -10.42 15.63 20.39
N VAL A 113 -11.52 16.10 19.81
CA VAL A 113 -11.58 16.68 18.46
C VAL A 113 -10.66 17.91 18.39
N PRO A 114 -9.67 17.94 17.49
CA PRO A 114 -8.82 19.10 17.29
C PRO A 114 -9.58 20.31 16.73
N VAL A 115 -9.12 21.52 17.06
CA VAL A 115 -9.76 22.81 16.70
C VAL A 115 -9.87 23.08 15.20
N ASP A 116 -9.05 22.41 14.40
CA ASP A 116 -8.89 22.58 12.95
C ASP A 116 -9.08 21.27 12.18
N ALA A 117 -9.72 20.29 12.84
CA ALA A 117 -10.05 18.99 12.24
C ALA A 117 -11.20 19.10 11.22
N GLU A 118 -11.22 18.15 10.29
CA GLU A 118 -12.37 17.88 9.43
C GLU A 118 -13.28 16.86 10.12
N VAL A 119 -14.54 17.20 10.33
CA VAL A 119 -15.54 16.34 10.98
C VAL A 119 -16.65 15.97 10.02
N THR A 120 -17.16 14.75 10.15
CA THR A 120 -18.33 14.25 9.41
C THR A 120 -19.45 13.98 10.40
N LEU A 121 -20.57 14.69 10.26
CA LEU A 121 -21.66 14.62 11.24
C LEU A 121 -23.05 14.78 10.62
N HIS A 122 -24.04 14.26 11.33
CA HIS A 122 -25.43 14.68 11.18
C HIS A 122 -25.84 15.58 12.34
N TYR A 123 -26.65 16.60 12.07
CA TYR A 123 -27.26 17.41 13.11
C TYR A 123 -28.73 17.66 12.84
N ALA A 124 -29.48 17.87 13.91
CA ALA A 124 -30.84 18.39 13.88
C ALA A 124 -30.96 19.52 14.92
N ALA A 125 -31.46 20.67 14.49
CA ALA A 125 -31.60 21.88 15.29
C ALA A 125 -33.07 22.12 15.66
N TYR A 126 -33.31 22.33 16.95
CA TYR A 126 -34.63 22.43 17.56
C TYR A 126 -34.82 23.75 18.32
N TRP A 127 -36.03 24.29 18.23
CA TRP A 127 -36.53 25.35 19.11
C TRP A 127 -37.14 24.75 20.38
N GLU A 128 -37.29 25.56 21.42
CA GLU A 128 -37.91 25.11 22.67
C GLU A 128 -39.35 24.60 22.39
N LYS A 129 -39.65 23.39 22.88
CA LYS A 129 -40.96 22.70 22.70
C LYS A 129 -41.35 22.39 21.25
N ALA A 130 -40.45 22.57 20.28
CA ALA A 130 -40.71 22.17 18.90
C ALA A 130 -40.51 20.65 18.73
N LYS A 131 -41.50 19.98 18.12
CA LYS A 131 -41.41 18.54 17.81
C LYS A 131 -40.63 18.24 16.54
N ILE A 132 -40.49 19.23 15.67
CA ILE A 132 -39.86 19.10 14.35
C ILE A 132 -38.64 20.03 14.33
N PRO A 133 -37.47 19.55 13.89
CA PRO A 133 -36.30 20.39 13.75
C PRO A 133 -36.53 21.44 12.65
N PHE A 134 -36.11 22.68 12.88
CA PHE A 134 -36.21 23.75 11.88
C PHE A 134 -35.08 23.70 10.85
N ASP A 135 -34.00 22.98 11.19
CA ASP A 135 -32.86 22.73 10.32
C ASP A 135 -32.29 21.34 10.65
N SER A 136 -32.03 20.53 9.63
CA SER A 136 -31.48 19.19 9.82
C SER A 136 -30.74 18.76 8.56
N THR A 137 -29.56 18.15 8.74
CA THR A 137 -28.81 17.61 7.61
C THR A 137 -29.51 16.42 6.97
N LEU A 138 -30.33 15.68 7.72
CA LEU A 138 -31.12 14.57 7.20
C LEU A 138 -32.16 15.04 6.17
N THR A 139 -32.82 16.17 6.42
CA THR A 139 -33.87 16.68 5.53
C THR A 139 -33.35 17.60 4.44
N MET A 140 -32.24 18.31 4.67
CA MET A 140 -31.72 19.31 3.72
C MET A 140 -30.60 18.81 2.81
N ASN A 141 -29.83 17.79 3.22
CA ASN A 141 -28.64 17.34 2.48
C ASN A 141 -28.88 16.00 1.74
N SER A 142 -30.11 15.75 1.31
CA SER A 142 -30.52 14.46 0.70
C SER A 142 -30.19 13.25 1.59
N GLY A 143 -30.21 13.42 2.93
CA GLY A 143 -29.85 12.38 3.88
C GLY A 143 -28.34 12.14 4.06
N MET A 144 -27.47 12.83 3.30
CA MET A 144 -26.01 12.62 3.40
C MET A 144 -25.41 13.36 4.61
N PRO A 145 -24.37 12.80 5.25
CA PRO A 145 -23.69 13.47 6.37
C PRO A 145 -22.97 14.74 5.89
N MET A 146 -22.89 15.72 6.78
CA MET A 146 -22.23 17.00 6.51
C MET A 146 -20.76 16.92 6.85
N HIS A 147 -19.91 17.38 5.93
CA HIS A 147 -18.47 17.53 6.16
C HIS A 147 -18.14 18.97 6.50
N ILE A 148 -17.52 19.18 7.66
CA ILE A 148 -17.20 20.50 8.20
C ILE A 148 -15.70 20.57 8.50
N ARG A 149 -15.07 21.68 8.15
CA ARG A 149 -13.70 22.00 8.57
C ARG A 149 -13.72 23.04 9.68
N LEU A 150 -13.36 22.62 10.88
CA LEU A 150 -13.32 23.47 12.07
C LEU A 150 -12.21 24.55 11.95
N GLY A 151 -12.38 25.66 12.67
CA GLY A 151 -11.36 26.72 12.76
C GLY A 151 -11.27 27.63 11.52
N THR A 152 -12.16 27.44 10.54
CA THR A 152 -12.26 28.30 9.35
C THR A 152 -13.26 29.44 9.52
N GLY A 153 -14.03 29.45 10.62
CA GLY A 153 -15.10 30.43 10.85
C GLY A 153 -16.30 30.27 9.90
N SER A 154 -16.38 29.13 9.21
CA SER A 154 -17.50 28.81 8.30
C SER A 154 -18.73 28.26 9.03
N VAL A 155 -18.60 27.93 10.32
CA VAL A 155 -19.63 27.32 11.15
C VAL A 155 -19.93 28.19 12.37
N LEU A 156 -21.11 27.99 12.97
CA LEU A 156 -21.50 28.69 14.19
C LEU A 156 -20.46 28.49 15.29
N LEU A 157 -20.05 29.58 15.93
CA LEU A 157 -19.02 29.58 16.97
C LEU A 157 -19.34 28.58 18.10
N GLY A 158 -20.58 28.57 18.57
CA GLY A 158 -21.02 27.64 19.62
C GLY A 158 -20.98 26.17 19.20
N LEU A 159 -21.21 25.89 17.92
CA LEU A 159 -21.12 24.54 17.37
C LEU A 159 -19.66 24.09 17.24
N GLU A 160 -18.76 24.96 16.79
CA GLU A 160 -17.31 24.67 16.76
C GLU A 160 -16.78 24.39 18.17
N ILE A 161 -17.11 25.25 19.16
CA ILE A 161 -16.70 25.06 20.55
C ILE A 161 -17.21 23.71 21.09
N GLY A 162 -18.49 23.41 20.88
CA GLY A 162 -19.08 22.15 21.35
C GLY A 162 -18.45 20.92 20.69
N LEU A 163 -18.14 20.98 19.39
CA LEU A 163 -17.47 19.88 18.68
C LEU A 163 -16.06 19.62 19.22
N THR A 164 -15.30 20.66 19.57
CA THR A 164 -13.94 20.51 20.16
C THR A 164 -13.94 19.99 21.60
N ALA A 165 -15.07 20.07 22.29
CA ALA A 165 -15.22 19.61 23.67
C ALA A 165 -15.53 18.10 23.79
N VAL A 166 -15.74 17.42 22.65
CA VAL A 166 -16.14 16.00 22.60
C VAL A 166 -14.97 15.14 22.12
N LYS A 167 -14.95 13.89 22.60
CA LYS A 167 -14.10 12.82 22.04
C LYS A 167 -14.79 12.20 20.83
N GLY A 168 -14.12 12.11 19.70
CA GLY A 168 -14.63 11.41 18.51
C GLY A 168 -13.64 10.36 18.01
N PRO A 169 -14.01 9.45 17.10
CA PRO A 169 -15.26 9.35 16.32
C PRO A 169 -16.43 8.66 17.08
N LYS A 170 -17.59 8.57 16.42
CA LYS A 170 -18.82 7.88 16.91
C LYS A 170 -19.44 8.45 18.19
N ALA A 171 -19.40 9.76 18.36
CA ALA A 171 -20.01 10.41 19.52
C ALA A 171 -21.43 10.90 19.21
N ARG A 172 -22.32 10.84 20.20
CA ARG A 172 -23.65 11.47 20.14
C ARG A 172 -23.84 12.38 21.32
N PHE A 173 -24.24 13.61 21.05
CA PHE A 173 -24.37 14.62 22.09
C PHE A 173 -25.37 15.69 21.69
N HIS A 174 -25.76 16.49 22.68
CA HIS A 174 -26.64 17.63 22.51
C HIS A 174 -25.90 18.91 22.90
N LEU A 175 -26.02 19.95 22.09
CA LEU A 175 -25.51 21.28 22.38
C LEU A 175 -26.67 22.26 22.51
N LEU A 176 -26.75 22.94 23.65
CA LEU A 176 -27.63 24.08 23.83
C LEU A 176 -26.82 25.36 23.66
N LEU A 177 -27.17 26.13 22.62
CA LEU A 177 -26.48 27.35 22.23
C LEU A 177 -27.34 28.58 22.53
N GLN A 178 -26.76 29.55 23.23
CA GLN A 178 -27.37 30.87 23.38
C GLN A 178 -27.28 31.68 22.08
N PRO A 179 -28.21 32.64 21.83
CA PRO A 179 -28.22 33.44 20.60
C PRO A 179 -26.86 34.08 20.28
N LYS A 180 -26.13 34.55 21.30
CA LYS A 180 -24.83 35.22 21.18
C LYS A 180 -23.76 34.37 20.46
N VAL A 181 -23.75 33.06 20.66
CA VAL A 181 -22.78 32.12 20.06
C VAL A 181 -23.34 31.38 18.83
N ALA A 182 -24.59 31.68 18.46
CA ALA A 182 -25.26 31.17 17.27
C ALA A 182 -25.42 32.31 16.23
N TRP A 183 -26.64 32.82 16.03
CA TRP A 183 -26.96 33.84 15.02
C TRP A 183 -27.03 35.29 15.57
N GLY A 184 -26.63 35.50 16.81
CA GLY A 184 -26.68 36.78 17.51
C GLY A 184 -28.09 37.18 17.96
N GLU A 185 -28.19 38.34 18.61
CA GLU A 185 -29.46 38.88 19.17
C GLU A 185 -30.47 39.30 18.09
N LYS A 186 -30.03 39.43 16.85
CA LYS A 186 -30.90 39.78 15.71
C LYS A 186 -31.44 38.54 14.98
N GLY A 187 -30.86 37.36 15.21
CA GLY A 187 -31.17 36.14 14.47
C GLY A 187 -30.98 36.30 12.95
N ALA A 188 -31.68 35.47 12.17
CA ALA A 188 -31.74 35.58 10.71
C ALA A 188 -33.21 35.41 10.24
N PRO A 189 -34.04 36.46 10.34
CA PRO A 189 -35.45 36.41 9.94
C PRO A 189 -35.64 36.12 8.44
N PRO A 190 -36.74 35.44 8.02
CA PRO A 190 -37.85 34.95 8.84
C PRO A 190 -37.62 33.56 9.47
N ARG A 191 -36.54 32.85 9.09
CA ARG A 191 -36.34 31.44 9.44
C ARG A 191 -35.73 31.23 10.83
N VAL A 192 -34.82 32.10 11.25
CA VAL A 192 -34.06 31.96 12.51
C VAL A 192 -34.46 33.04 13.50
N LYS A 193 -35.00 32.63 14.64
CA LYS A 193 -35.38 33.51 15.75
C LYS A 193 -34.17 33.82 16.65
N PRO A 194 -34.16 34.96 17.36
CA PRO A 194 -33.13 35.28 18.35
C PRO A 194 -33.37 34.54 19.68
N GLU A 195 -33.61 33.23 19.62
CA GLU A 195 -33.88 32.36 20.77
C GLU A 195 -32.75 31.32 20.94
N PRO A 196 -32.61 30.69 22.11
CA PRO A 196 -31.67 29.57 22.29
C PRO A 196 -32.04 28.39 21.39
N VAL A 197 -31.03 27.66 20.91
CA VAL A 197 -31.21 26.52 20.00
C VAL A 197 -30.55 25.27 20.58
N LEU A 198 -31.26 24.15 20.47
CA LEU A 198 -30.74 22.83 20.78
C LEU A 198 -30.30 22.12 19.50
N PHE A 199 -29.02 21.77 19.41
CA PHE A 199 -28.48 20.90 18.38
C PHE A 199 -28.35 19.48 18.91
N VAL A 200 -28.98 18.53 18.24
CA VAL A 200 -28.74 17.10 18.42
C VAL A 200 -27.74 16.67 17.35
N ILE A 201 -26.59 16.14 17.75
CA ILE A 201 -25.48 15.86 16.85
C ILE A 201 -25.07 14.39 16.96
N ALA A 202 -24.91 13.75 15.80
CA ALA A 202 -24.26 12.46 15.64
C ALA A 202 -22.95 12.67 14.86
N LEU A 203 -21.82 12.51 15.54
CA LEU A 203 -20.48 12.66 14.99
C LEU A 203 -19.95 11.29 14.55
N TYR A 204 -19.80 11.10 13.23
CA TYR A 204 -19.37 9.81 12.68
C TYR A 204 -17.85 9.69 12.60
N ASP A 205 -17.18 10.71 12.08
CA ASP A 205 -15.75 10.65 11.77
C ASP A 205 -15.04 11.99 12.05
N VAL A 206 -13.77 11.90 12.43
CA VAL A 206 -12.90 13.03 12.78
C VAL A 206 -11.54 12.82 12.15
N ARG A 207 -11.16 13.70 11.22
CA ARG A 207 -9.90 13.66 10.48
C ARG A 207 -9.06 14.90 10.79
N ASP A 208 -7.91 14.68 11.42
CA ASP A 208 -7.00 15.76 11.81
C ASP A 208 -6.02 16.12 10.68
N THR A 209 -6.51 16.72 9.59
CA THR A 209 -5.73 16.98 8.37
C THR A 209 -4.50 17.89 8.52
N GLN A 210 -4.41 18.61 9.64
CA GLN A 210 -3.41 19.65 9.90
C GLN A 210 -2.48 19.32 11.07
N ALA A 211 -2.47 18.07 11.54
CA ALA A 211 -1.57 17.62 12.60
C ALA A 211 -0.09 17.99 12.34
N GLY A 212 0.37 17.84 11.10
CA GLY A 212 1.74 18.15 10.69
C GLY A 212 2.06 19.65 10.68
N THR A 213 1.12 20.50 10.25
CA THR A 213 1.30 21.96 10.29
C THR A 213 1.26 22.48 11.72
N ARG A 214 0.29 22.02 12.52
CA ARG A 214 0.19 22.36 13.94
C ARG A 214 1.46 21.99 14.70
N PHE A 215 2.04 20.82 14.41
CA PHE A 215 3.31 20.42 15.02
C PHE A 215 4.45 21.38 14.69
N ASN A 216 4.56 21.82 13.44
CA ASN A 216 5.62 22.76 13.02
C ASN A 216 5.46 24.15 13.66
N ASP A 217 4.23 24.57 13.96
CA ASP A 217 3.93 25.86 14.60
C ASP A 217 4.19 25.85 16.12
N LEU A 218 4.31 24.67 16.75
CA LEU A 218 4.63 24.56 18.18
C LEU A 218 6.06 25.03 18.47
N PRO A 219 6.34 25.58 19.67
CA PRO A 219 7.71 25.88 20.07
C PRO A 219 8.54 24.59 20.14
N MET A 220 9.82 24.68 19.79
CA MET A 220 10.75 23.53 19.70
C MET A 220 10.82 22.67 20.98
N GLU A 221 10.61 23.28 22.16
CA GLU A 221 10.59 22.58 23.45
C GLU A 221 9.36 21.69 23.62
N GLU A 222 8.22 22.08 23.07
CA GLU A 222 7.00 21.27 23.08
C GLU A 222 7.02 20.20 21.98
N GLN A 223 7.62 20.50 20.83
CA GLN A 223 7.82 19.55 19.75
C GLN A 223 8.64 18.32 20.19
N LYS A 224 9.63 18.53 21.06
CA LYS A 224 10.49 17.46 21.58
C LYS A 224 9.80 16.51 22.54
N LYS A 225 8.66 16.92 23.13
CA LYS A 225 7.93 16.08 24.10
C LYS A 225 7.41 14.83 23.42
N PHE A 226 7.68 13.68 24.02
CA PHE A 226 7.26 12.38 23.53
C PHE A 226 5.74 12.32 23.33
N GLU A 227 4.94 12.75 24.29
CA GLU A 227 3.47 12.72 24.19
C GLU A 227 2.92 13.49 22.97
N VAL A 228 3.48 14.66 22.69
CA VAL A 228 3.08 15.53 21.57
C VAL A 228 3.47 14.89 20.24
N THR A 229 4.70 14.39 20.16
CA THR A 229 5.21 13.64 19.01
C THR A 229 4.35 12.40 18.74
N MET A 230 4.03 11.62 19.76
CA MET A 230 3.26 10.38 19.63
C MET A 230 1.84 10.64 19.16
N ARG A 231 1.18 11.68 19.70
CA ARG A 231 -0.16 12.07 19.27
C ARG A 231 -0.17 12.48 17.79
N THR A 232 0.79 13.30 17.38
CA THR A 232 0.88 13.79 16.00
C THR A 232 1.23 12.68 15.02
N VAL A 233 2.14 11.78 15.38
CA VAL A 233 2.49 10.59 14.58
C VAL A 233 1.28 9.67 14.39
N LYS A 234 0.53 9.36 15.46
CA LYS A 234 -0.71 8.56 15.37
C LYS A 234 -1.73 9.19 14.43
N SER A 235 -1.90 10.51 14.52
CA SER A 235 -2.79 11.27 13.64
C SER A 235 -2.34 11.22 12.16
N LEU A 236 -1.04 11.43 11.89
CA LEU A 236 -0.47 11.34 10.55
C LEU A 236 -0.59 9.92 9.96
N HIS A 237 -0.44 8.87 10.79
CA HIS A 237 -0.61 7.49 10.36
C HIS A 237 -2.05 7.18 9.96
N ALA A 238 -3.02 7.62 10.77
CA ALA A 238 -4.44 7.43 10.48
C ALA A 238 -4.81 8.10 9.13
N GLN A 239 -4.31 9.31 8.89
CA GLN A 239 -4.48 9.99 7.61
C GLN A 239 -3.79 9.29 6.45
N ALA A 240 -2.56 8.81 6.66
CA ALA A 240 -1.83 8.09 5.63
C ALA A 240 -2.55 6.80 5.23
N LYS A 241 -3.15 6.09 6.20
CA LYS A 241 -4.00 4.92 5.95
C LYS A 241 -5.26 5.28 5.15
N ASP A 242 -5.97 6.35 5.52
CA ASP A 242 -7.12 6.85 4.75
C ASP A 242 -6.73 7.22 3.30
N TYR A 243 -5.59 7.90 3.12
CA TYR A 243 -5.08 8.20 1.79
C TYR A 243 -4.70 6.95 0.99
N PHE A 244 -4.21 5.90 1.67
CA PHE A 244 -3.90 4.64 1.02
C PHE A 244 -5.15 3.93 0.51
N VAL A 245 -6.19 3.83 1.34
CA VAL A 245 -7.50 3.25 0.96
C VAL A 245 -8.09 4.02 -0.22
N LYS A 246 -7.97 5.35 -0.22
CA LYS A 246 -8.37 6.23 -1.33
C LYS A 246 -7.46 6.16 -2.57
N ARG A 247 -6.49 5.22 -2.61
CA ARG A 247 -5.47 5.04 -3.67
C ARG A 247 -4.62 6.29 -3.96
N LYS A 248 -4.57 7.25 -3.02
CA LYS A 248 -3.77 8.48 -3.12
C LYS A 248 -2.38 8.28 -2.52
N TYR A 249 -1.62 7.33 -3.08
CA TYR A 249 -0.33 6.88 -2.54
C TYR A 249 0.69 7.99 -2.34
N LYS A 250 0.76 8.99 -3.24
CA LYS A 250 1.68 10.12 -3.10
C LYS A 250 1.43 10.95 -1.83
N LYS A 251 0.15 11.18 -1.48
CA LYS A 251 -0.22 11.90 -0.26
C LYS A 251 0.03 11.05 0.99
N ALA A 252 -0.20 9.74 0.91
CA ALA A 252 0.13 8.81 1.98
C ALA A 252 1.64 8.84 2.29
N ILE A 253 2.49 8.81 1.26
CA ILE A 253 3.96 8.90 1.41
C ILE A 253 4.37 10.20 2.10
N GLN A 254 3.80 11.34 1.71
CA GLN A 254 4.09 12.63 2.34
C GLN A 254 3.78 12.59 3.85
N ASN A 255 2.62 12.05 4.24
CA ASN A 255 2.24 11.94 5.65
C ASN A 255 3.15 10.97 6.42
N TYR A 256 3.51 9.82 5.85
CA TYR A 256 4.45 8.90 6.47
C TYR A 256 5.87 9.50 6.59
N GLN A 257 6.34 10.25 5.59
CA GLN A 257 7.61 10.97 5.66
C GLN A 257 7.60 12.06 6.73
N GLN A 258 6.50 12.80 6.86
CA GLN A 258 6.31 13.76 7.94
C GLN A 258 6.32 13.06 9.31
N SER A 259 5.67 11.91 9.44
CA SER A 259 5.73 11.09 10.66
C SER A 259 7.17 10.74 11.04
N LEU A 260 8.01 10.30 10.06
CA LEU A 260 9.44 10.06 10.33
C LEU A 260 10.20 11.31 10.76
N ALA A 261 9.89 12.47 10.18
CA ALA A 261 10.53 13.73 10.57
C ALA A 261 10.19 14.10 12.02
N VAL A 262 8.93 13.93 12.41
CA VAL A 262 8.45 14.15 13.79
C VAL A 262 9.12 13.17 14.76
N LEU A 263 9.15 11.86 14.42
CA LEU A 263 9.81 10.83 15.25
C LEU A 263 11.31 11.06 15.47
N ARG A 264 11.99 11.75 14.55
CA ARG A 264 13.43 12.09 14.70
C ARG A 264 13.69 13.23 15.67
N ILE A 265 12.70 14.11 15.88
CA ILE A 265 12.82 15.28 16.76
C ILE A 265 12.51 14.90 18.22
N SER A 266 11.73 13.84 18.42
CA SER A 266 11.34 13.32 19.74
C SER A 266 12.55 13.01 20.61
N GLN A 267 12.50 13.44 21.88
CA GLN A 267 13.47 13.07 22.91
C GLN A 267 12.81 12.10 23.90
N PRO A 268 13.03 10.78 23.77
CA PRO A 268 12.53 9.83 24.76
C PRO A 268 13.31 9.98 26.07
N ASN A 269 12.61 9.90 27.20
CA ASN A 269 13.21 9.92 28.52
C ASN A 269 13.48 8.50 29.04
N ASP A 270 12.62 7.54 28.66
CA ASP A 270 12.69 6.16 29.12
C ASP A 270 13.00 5.16 28.00
N GLN A 271 13.57 4.00 28.38
CA GLN A 271 13.85 2.90 27.44
C GLN A 271 12.57 2.34 26.81
N THR A 272 11.44 2.42 27.53
CA THR A 272 10.11 2.03 27.04
C THR A 272 9.64 2.97 25.93
N GLU A 273 9.76 4.28 26.13
CA GLU A 273 9.44 5.30 25.12
C GLU A 273 10.33 5.15 23.89
N GLU A 274 11.64 4.90 24.07
CA GLU A 274 12.56 4.66 22.97
C GLU A 274 12.16 3.42 22.14
N ASN A 275 11.73 2.35 22.81
CA ASN A 275 11.23 1.14 22.14
C ASN A 275 9.91 1.40 21.40
N GLU A 276 9.01 2.22 21.94
CA GLU A 276 7.79 2.63 21.25
C GLU A 276 8.08 3.45 19.99
N ILE A 277 9.02 4.39 20.06
CA ILE A 277 9.47 5.16 18.88
C ILE A 277 10.03 4.21 17.82
N LYS A 278 10.91 3.28 18.21
CA LYS A 278 11.47 2.28 17.29
C LYS A 278 10.36 1.45 16.64
N ASN A 279 9.43 0.92 17.43
CA ASN A 279 8.28 0.15 16.96
C ASN A 279 7.45 0.93 15.93
N LEU A 280 7.17 2.21 16.19
CA LEU A 280 6.47 3.05 15.23
C LEU A 280 7.29 3.32 13.97
N GLN A 281 8.59 3.57 14.08
CA GLN A 281 9.46 3.76 12.93
C GLN A 281 9.42 2.54 12.00
N ILE A 282 9.47 1.32 12.55
CA ILE A 282 9.36 0.07 11.77
C ILE A 282 8.06 0.04 10.99
N VAL A 283 6.92 0.29 11.65
CA VAL A 283 5.60 0.32 11.00
C VAL A 283 5.56 1.37 9.89
N VAL A 284 6.18 2.54 10.09
CA VAL A 284 6.26 3.57 9.04
C VAL A 284 7.10 3.12 7.86
N PHE A 285 8.28 2.53 8.10
CA PHE A 285 9.14 2.06 7.02
C PHE A 285 8.48 0.96 6.19
N VAL A 286 7.78 0.02 6.83
CA VAL A 286 7.02 -1.03 6.14
C VAL A 286 5.89 -0.41 5.30
N ASN A 287 5.08 0.49 5.87
CA ASN A 287 3.99 1.14 5.14
C ASN A 287 4.49 2.05 4.01
N LEU A 288 5.63 2.72 4.17
CA LEU A 288 6.30 3.44 3.09
C LEU A 288 6.77 2.50 1.99
N ALA A 289 7.35 1.35 2.33
CA ALA A 289 7.76 0.33 1.35
C ALA A 289 6.56 -0.14 0.52
N VAL A 290 5.40 -0.38 1.16
CA VAL A 290 4.14 -0.72 0.46
C VAL A 290 3.71 0.41 -0.48
N CYS A 291 3.73 1.66 -0.01
CA CYS A 291 3.35 2.80 -0.82
C CYS A 291 4.28 3.01 -2.03
N TYR A 292 5.60 2.86 -1.86
CA TYR A 292 6.56 2.98 -2.96
C TYR A 292 6.46 1.83 -3.96
N TYR A 293 6.14 0.63 -3.48
CA TYR A 293 5.84 -0.51 -4.34
C TYR A 293 4.62 -0.22 -5.23
N LYS A 294 3.55 0.34 -4.65
CA LYS A 294 2.34 0.74 -5.42
C LYS A 294 2.57 1.89 -6.42
N ILE A 295 3.67 2.63 -6.33
CA ILE A 295 4.04 3.71 -7.28
C ILE A 295 5.12 3.24 -8.28
N ASP A 296 5.45 1.94 -8.27
CA ASP A 296 6.47 1.33 -9.12
C ASP A 296 7.87 1.97 -8.96
N LYS A 297 8.26 2.26 -7.71
CA LYS A 297 9.54 2.90 -7.37
C LYS A 297 10.44 1.94 -6.58
N PRO A 298 11.00 0.89 -7.19
CA PRO A 298 11.70 -0.19 -6.48
C PRO A 298 12.95 0.27 -5.73
N LYS A 299 13.69 1.26 -6.26
CA LYS A 299 14.86 1.83 -5.57
C LYS A 299 14.52 2.43 -4.19
N TYR A 300 13.35 3.06 -4.09
CA TYR A 300 12.89 3.65 -2.83
C TYR A 300 12.42 2.58 -1.86
N VAL A 301 11.78 1.50 -2.35
CA VAL A 301 11.42 0.33 -1.54
C VAL A 301 12.66 -0.28 -0.90
N ILE A 302 13.72 -0.52 -1.69
CA ILE A 302 14.99 -1.07 -1.19
C ILE A 302 15.58 -0.14 -0.11
N ASN A 303 15.65 1.17 -0.37
CA ASN A 303 16.14 2.12 0.62
C ASN A 303 15.30 2.12 1.90
N MET A 304 13.96 1.97 1.84
CA MET A 304 13.14 1.87 3.06
C MET A 304 13.43 0.58 3.83
N CYS A 305 13.59 -0.55 3.13
CA CYS A 305 13.96 -1.82 3.75
C CYS A 305 15.39 -1.81 4.33
N GLU A 306 16.36 -1.15 3.70
CA GLU A 306 17.70 -0.97 4.26
C GLU A 306 17.69 -0.07 5.51
N ASN A 307 16.82 0.95 5.54
CA ASN A 307 16.63 1.76 6.74
C ASN A 307 15.93 0.97 7.86
N LEU A 308 15.02 0.07 7.49
CA LEU A 308 14.41 -0.88 8.43
C LEU A 308 15.46 -1.82 9.04
N ASP A 309 16.38 -2.35 8.22
CA ASP A 309 17.46 -3.27 8.64
C ASP A 309 18.43 -2.63 9.66
N ARG A 310 18.58 -1.30 9.62
CA ARG A 310 19.38 -0.55 10.61
C ARG A 310 18.72 -0.45 11.98
N ILE A 311 17.39 -0.60 12.05
CA ILE A 311 16.61 -0.45 13.28
C ILE A 311 16.33 -1.84 13.88
N ILE A 312 15.95 -2.78 13.03
CA ILE A 312 15.67 -4.17 13.37
C ILE A 312 16.38 -5.06 12.36
N ASP A 313 16.91 -6.18 12.82
CA ASP A 313 17.37 -7.25 11.93
C ASP A 313 16.22 -7.67 10.99
N ILE A 314 16.33 -7.29 9.71
CA ILE A 314 15.26 -7.51 8.73
C ILE A 314 14.95 -8.99 8.57
N GLU A 315 15.89 -9.87 8.93
CA GLU A 315 15.70 -11.33 8.89
C GLU A 315 14.62 -11.81 9.88
N THR A 316 14.20 -10.97 10.81
CA THR A 316 13.08 -11.25 11.73
C THR A 316 11.72 -10.75 11.22
N HIS A 317 11.70 -9.87 10.21
CA HIS A 317 10.48 -9.18 9.79
C HIS A 317 9.94 -9.69 8.44
N CYS A 318 8.89 -10.50 8.49
CA CYS A 318 8.29 -11.15 7.31
C CYS A 318 7.87 -10.16 6.19
N LYS A 319 7.05 -9.14 6.49
CA LYS A 319 6.58 -8.19 5.47
C LYS A 319 7.72 -7.39 4.82
N GLY A 320 8.70 -6.95 5.61
CA GLY A 320 9.89 -6.27 5.12
C GLY A 320 10.65 -7.12 4.09
N LEU A 321 10.93 -8.39 4.41
CA LEU A 321 11.56 -9.34 3.47
C LEU A 321 10.72 -9.57 2.22
N PHE A 322 9.40 -9.69 2.37
CA PHE A 322 8.49 -9.85 1.24
C PHE A 322 8.54 -8.66 0.28
N TYR A 323 8.46 -7.42 0.79
CA TYR A 323 8.56 -6.22 -0.03
C TYR A 323 9.97 -6.00 -0.59
N TYR A 324 11.00 -6.50 0.09
CA TYR A 324 12.36 -6.53 -0.44
C TYR A 324 12.46 -7.46 -1.67
N GLY A 325 11.88 -8.66 -1.57
CA GLY A 325 11.75 -9.59 -2.71
C GLY A 325 10.98 -8.98 -3.89
N ARG A 326 9.84 -8.34 -3.61
CA ARG A 326 9.04 -7.60 -4.61
C ARG A 326 9.83 -6.49 -5.29
N ALA A 327 10.64 -5.74 -4.55
CA ALA A 327 11.45 -4.68 -5.13
C ALA A 327 12.54 -5.23 -6.09
N TYR A 328 13.16 -6.36 -5.75
CA TYR A 328 14.13 -7.03 -6.63
C TYR A 328 13.48 -7.68 -7.86
N GLU A 329 12.28 -8.24 -7.70
CA GLU A 329 11.44 -8.70 -8.82
C GLU A 329 11.21 -7.57 -9.82
N MET A 330 10.82 -6.38 -9.35
CA MET A 330 10.64 -5.20 -10.22
C MET A 330 11.93 -4.71 -10.89
N LEU A 331 13.10 -4.98 -10.30
CA LEU A 331 14.39 -4.66 -10.90
C LEU A 331 14.89 -5.73 -11.87
N GLY A 332 14.18 -6.85 -12.02
CA GLY A 332 14.61 -8.00 -12.84
C GLY A 332 15.75 -8.81 -12.21
N LYS A 333 16.06 -8.58 -10.93
CA LYS A 333 17.10 -9.27 -10.16
C LYS A 333 16.56 -10.58 -9.58
N ARG A 334 16.50 -11.60 -10.44
CA ARG A 334 15.84 -12.89 -10.18
C ARG A 334 16.38 -13.61 -8.95
N GLU A 335 17.70 -13.73 -8.84
CA GLU A 335 18.34 -14.52 -7.78
C GLU A 335 18.12 -13.88 -6.42
N GLU A 336 18.27 -12.55 -6.33
CA GLU A 336 18.03 -11.81 -5.10
C GLU A 336 16.55 -11.88 -4.69
N ALA A 337 15.62 -11.74 -5.64
CA ALA A 337 14.19 -11.86 -5.37
C ALA A 337 13.82 -13.23 -4.76
N LEU A 338 14.27 -14.33 -5.37
CA LEU A 338 14.04 -15.69 -4.84
C LEU A 338 14.66 -15.88 -3.45
N LYS A 339 15.85 -15.32 -3.21
CA LYS A 339 16.50 -15.39 -1.89
C LYS A 339 15.63 -14.76 -0.81
N TYR A 340 15.09 -13.57 -1.04
CA TYR A 340 14.26 -12.88 -0.04
C TYR A 340 12.88 -13.49 0.11
N TYR A 341 12.24 -13.96 -0.96
CA TYR A 341 10.98 -14.69 -0.85
C TYR A 341 11.12 -15.99 -0.03
N ASN A 342 12.19 -16.75 -0.27
CA ASN A 342 12.47 -17.95 0.52
C ASN A 342 12.74 -17.63 2.00
N LYS A 343 13.40 -16.51 2.30
CA LYS A 343 13.57 -16.05 3.69
C LYS A 343 12.23 -15.69 4.33
N ALA A 344 11.36 -14.96 3.63
CA ALA A 344 10.03 -14.61 4.13
C ALA A 344 9.17 -15.87 4.38
N LEU A 345 9.21 -16.84 3.48
CA LEU A 345 8.48 -18.11 3.61
C LEU A 345 9.00 -18.97 4.78
N LYS A 346 10.28 -18.88 5.13
CA LYS A 346 10.83 -19.56 6.32
C LYS A 346 10.25 -19.01 7.62
N LEU A 347 9.97 -17.70 7.68
CA LEU A 347 9.36 -17.06 8.85
C LEU A 347 7.87 -17.41 8.95
N GLU A 348 7.14 -17.32 7.85
CA GLU A 348 5.71 -17.64 7.80
C GLU A 348 5.36 -18.68 6.72
N PRO A 349 5.61 -19.98 6.98
CA PRO A 349 5.39 -21.04 5.99
C PRO A 349 3.92 -21.24 5.59
N LYS A 350 2.98 -20.76 6.41
CA LYS A 350 1.52 -20.89 6.19
C LYS A 350 0.92 -19.70 5.45
N ASN A 351 1.70 -18.67 5.13
CA ASN A 351 1.18 -17.48 4.49
C ASN A 351 0.88 -17.76 3.01
N LYS A 352 -0.41 -17.81 2.67
CA LYS A 352 -0.89 -18.09 1.31
C LYS A 352 -0.47 -17.01 0.31
N GLU A 353 -0.34 -15.75 0.74
CA GLU A 353 0.00 -14.63 -0.15
C GLU A 353 1.44 -14.74 -0.65
N ILE A 354 2.38 -15.02 0.26
CA ILE A 354 3.80 -15.20 -0.07
C ILE A 354 3.96 -16.40 -0.99
N GLY A 355 3.26 -17.51 -0.69
CA GLY A 355 3.27 -18.70 -1.54
C GLY A 355 2.75 -18.43 -2.95
N LYS A 356 1.59 -17.76 -3.08
CA LYS A 356 1.04 -17.37 -4.40
C LYS A 356 2.01 -16.48 -5.17
N ALA A 357 2.53 -15.43 -4.51
CA ALA A 357 3.49 -14.50 -5.10
C ALA A 357 4.75 -15.19 -5.63
N LEU A 358 5.28 -16.17 -4.88
CA LEU A 358 6.44 -16.94 -5.28
C LEU A 358 6.14 -17.84 -6.49
N VAL A 359 4.99 -18.54 -6.50
CA VAL A 359 4.58 -19.39 -7.63
C VAL A 359 4.37 -18.56 -8.90
N ASP A 360 3.71 -17.41 -8.78
CA ASP A 360 3.49 -16.51 -9.91
C ASP A 360 4.82 -15.96 -10.44
N PHE A 361 5.75 -15.61 -9.54
CA PHE A 361 7.08 -15.16 -9.91
C PHE A 361 7.90 -16.26 -10.58
N GLU A 362 7.91 -17.48 -10.04
CA GLU A 362 8.61 -18.63 -10.65
C GLU A 362 8.08 -18.95 -12.05
N ARG A 363 6.75 -18.87 -12.24
CA ARG A 363 6.14 -19.04 -13.57
C ARG A 363 6.59 -17.95 -14.54
N TYR A 364 6.50 -16.68 -14.15
CA TYR A 364 6.95 -15.54 -14.96
C TYR A 364 8.41 -15.72 -15.40
N VAL A 365 9.22 -16.14 -14.45
CA VAL A 365 10.64 -16.37 -14.61
C VAL A 365 10.93 -17.56 -15.56
N GLN A 366 10.18 -18.66 -15.46
CA GLN A 366 10.28 -19.79 -16.37
C GLN A 366 9.88 -19.40 -17.80
N ASP A 367 8.78 -18.67 -17.95
CA ASP A 367 8.28 -18.17 -19.24
C ASP A 367 9.30 -17.21 -19.89
N SER A 368 9.91 -16.32 -19.09
CA SER A 368 10.96 -15.42 -19.56
C SER A 368 12.20 -16.18 -20.04
N SER A 369 12.64 -17.20 -19.29
CA SER A 369 13.77 -18.05 -19.69
C SER A 369 13.46 -18.86 -20.96
N GLN A 370 12.22 -19.32 -21.14
CA GLN A 370 11.82 -20.03 -22.36
C GLN A 370 11.82 -19.09 -23.58
N LYS A 371 11.22 -17.90 -23.45
CA LYS A 371 11.24 -16.87 -24.51
C LYS A 371 12.65 -16.47 -24.87
N GLU A 372 13.53 -16.30 -23.88
CA GLU A 372 14.94 -16.01 -24.12
C GLU A 372 15.62 -17.12 -24.93
N LYS A 373 15.43 -18.39 -24.57
CA LYS A 373 15.95 -19.52 -25.34
C LYS A 373 15.43 -19.54 -26.78
N GLU A 374 14.14 -19.30 -26.99
CA GLU A 374 13.54 -19.23 -28.33
C GLU A 374 14.13 -18.07 -29.16
N MET A 375 14.31 -16.90 -28.54
CA MET A 375 14.96 -15.74 -29.18
C MET A 375 16.39 -16.07 -29.60
N TRP A 376 17.19 -16.65 -28.71
CA TRP A 376 18.57 -17.05 -29.04
C TRP A 376 18.61 -18.12 -30.14
N GLN A 377 17.74 -19.13 -30.08
CA GLN A 377 17.64 -20.14 -31.14
C GLN A 377 17.33 -19.51 -32.51
N ASN A 378 16.45 -18.53 -32.55
CA ASN A 378 16.12 -17.80 -33.78
C ASN A 378 17.29 -16.92 -34.25
N ALA A 379 17.99 -16.26 -33.33
CA ALA A 379 19.19 -15.49 -33.66
C ALA A 379 20.30 -16.37 -34.25
N PHE A 380 20.56 -17.54 -33.65
CA PHE A 380 21.56 -18.49 -34.15
C PHE A 380 21.20 -19.04 -35.54
N LYS A 381 19.92 -19.36 -35.79
CA LYS A 381 19.42 -19.76 -37.12
C LYS A 381 19.58 -18.66 -38.16
N ALA A 382 19.41 -17.39 -37.78
CA ALA A 382 19.61 -16.25 -38.68
C ALA A 382 21.09 -16.01 -39.02
N THR A 383 22.01 -16.32 -38.10
CA THR A 383 23.47 -16.19 -38.33
C THR A 383 24.08 -17.34 -39.11
N GLN A 384 23.40 -18.49 -39.26
CA GLN A 384 23.83 -19.50 -40.22
C GLN A 384 23.58 -18.95 -41.63
N LYS A 385 24.58 -18.23 -42.18
CA LYS A 385 24.63 -17.91 -43.61
C LYS A 385 24.40 -19.22 -44.35
N LYS A 386 23.28 -19.32 -45.08
CA LYS A 386 23.09 -20.35 -46.11
C LYS A 386 24.39 -20.38 -46.91
N LYS A 387 25.07 -21.53 -46.97
CA LYS A 387 26.07 -21.77 -48.01
C LYS A 387 25.31 -21.56 -49.33
N THR A 388 25.38 -20.36 -49.86
CA THR A 388 24.92 -20.08 -51.21
C THR A 388 25.85 -20.92 -52.07
N ASN A 389 25.34 -21.98 -52.68
CA ASN A 389 26.02 -22.63 -53.80
C ASN A 389 26.16 -21.54 -54.87
N VAL A 390 27.27 -20.80 -54.80
CA VAL A 390 27.67 -19.87 -55.84
C VAL A 390 28.06 -20.78 -57.00
N VAL A 391 27.20 -20.85 -58.01
CA VAL A 391 27.54 -21.51 -59.27
C VAL A 391 28.50 -20.56 -59.98
N TYR A 392 29.78 -20.92 -60.01
CA TYR A 392 30.79 -20.17 -60.73
C TYR A 392 30.72 -20.57 -62.21
N ASP A 393 30.60 -19.58 -63.10
CA ASP A 393 30.64 -19.77 -64.55
C ASP A 393 32.10 -19.99 -64.98
N VAL A 394 32.55 -21.23 -64.86
CA VAL A 394 33.94 -21.68 -65.06
C VAL A 394 33.91 -23.04 -65.76
N ASP A 395 34.72 -23.23 -66.79
CA ASP A 395 34.78 -24.46 -67.58
C ASP A 395 35.00 -25.72 -66.72
N GLU A 396 34.29 -26.81 -67.03
CA GLU A 396 34.36 -28.07 -66.26
C GLU A 396 35.78 -28.64 -66.20
N GLU A 397 36.59 -28.44 -67.23
CA GLU A 397 37.99 -28.88 -67.29
C GLU A 397 38.85 -28.14 -66.26
N PHE A 398 38.61 -26.84 -66.06
CA PHE A 398 39.28 -26.05 -65.02
C PHE A 398 38.80 -26.44 -63.63
N GLN A 399 37.49 -26.64 -63.44
CA GLN A 399 36.94 -27.07 -62.14
C GLN A 399 37.50 -28.42 -61.68
N ASN A 400 37.61 -29.38 -62.60
CA ASN A 400 38.20 -30.69 -62.32
C ASN A 400 39.71 -30.60 -62.09
N GLY A 401 40.43 -29.79 -62.88
CA GLY A 401 41.86 -29.58 -62.70
C GLY A 401 42.22 -28.97 -61.35
N VAL A 402 41.46 -27.97 -60.87
CA VAL A 402 41.68 -27.36 -59.55
C VAL A 402 41.33 -28.34 -58.41
N ARG A 403 40.29 -29.17 -58.57
CA ARG A 403 39.95 -30.21 -57.59
C ARG A 403 41.02 -31.28 -57.47
N GLU A 404 41.51 -31.79 -58.60
CA GLU A 404 42.61 -32.75 -58.63
C GLU A 404 43.90 -32.14 -58.06
N MET A 405 44.18 -30.86 -58.37
CA MET A 405 45.30 -30.14 -57.77
C MET A 405 45.20 -30.07 -56.25
N CYS A 406 44.04 -29.68 -55.70
CA CYS A 406 43.81 -29.64 -54.26
C CYS A 406 43.91 -31.03 -53.61
N GLN A 407 43.36 -32.08 -54.25
CA GLN A 407 43.48 -33.46 -53.76
C GLN A 407 44.92 -33.96 -53.77
N ASN A 408 45.67 -33.74 -54.86
CA ASN A 408 47.08 -34.10 -54.96
C ASN A 408 47.96 -33.35 -53.94
N LEU A 409 47.62 -32.11 -53.60
CA LEU A 409 48.31 -31.36 -52.54
C LEU A 409 48.00 -31.96 -51.17
N ILE A 410 46.77 -32.38 -50.92
CA ILE A 410 46.36 -33.05 -49.66
C ILE A 410 47.01 -34.43 -49.52
N ASP A 411 47.10 -35.21 -50.60
CA ASP A 411 47.67 -36.56 -50.58
C ASP A 411 49.20 -36.56 -50.41
N ASN A 412 49.88 -35.42 -50.63
CA ASN A 412 51.31 -35.29 -50.36
C ASN A 412 51.57 -35.10 -48.85
N GLU A 413 52.46 -35.91 -48.28
CA GLU A 413 52.83 -35.87 -46.85
C GLU A 413 53.76 -34.69 -46.48
N GLU A 414 54.40 -34.04 -47.47
CA GLU A 414 55.31 -32.90 -47.27
C GLU A 414 54.67 -31.56 -47.67
N ARG A 415 55.26 -30.45 -47.21
CA ARG A 415 54.86 -29.08 -47.62
C ARG A 415 55.00 -28.92 -49.13
N ALA A 416 53.87 -28.80 -49.81
CA ALA A 416 53.80 -28.59 -51.25
C ALA A 416 53.15 -27.24 -51.56
N GLN A 417 53.68 -26.55 -52.57
CA GLN A 417 53.16 -25.30 -53.09
C GLN A 417 52.91 -25.43 -54.59
N PHE A 418 51.79 -24.92 -55.07
CA PHE A 418 51.44 -24.91 -56.48
C PHE A 418 51.18 -23.49 -56.96
N GLU A 419 51.96 -23.02 -57.91
CA GLU A 419 51.83 -21.70 -58.52
C GLU A 419 50.88 -21.78 -59.73
N LEU A 420 49.81 -20.98 -59.71
CA LEU A 420 48.88 -20.89 -60.82
C LEU A 420 49.36 -19.89 -61.88
N SER A 421 48.90 -20.08 -63.11
CA SER A 421 49.27 -19.23 -64.25
C SER A 421 48.79 -17.78 -64.08
N THR A 422 49.63 -16.83 -64.51
CA THR A 422 49.28 -15.41 -64.49
C THR A 422 48.29 -15.10 -65.62
N GLY A 423 47.00 -14.96 -65.29
CA GLY A 423 45.95 -14.70 -66.28
C GLY A 423 44.53 -15.13 -65.91
N LEU A 424 44.33 -15.71 -64.72
CA LEU A 424 43.02 -16.18 -64.26
C LEU A 424 41.94 -15.08 -64.29
N THR A 425 40.75 -15.46 -64.72
CA THR A 425 39.55 -14.62 -64.65
C THR A 425 39.08 -14.45 -63.21
N ARG A 426 38.27 -13.41 -62.97
CA ARG A 426 37.74 -13.14 -61.63
C ARG A 426 36.87 -14.28 -61.09
N ASN A 427 36.11 -14.93 -61.97
CA ASN A 427 35.24 -16.05 -61.60
C ASN A 427 36.05 -17.31 -61.24
N GLU A 428 37.14 -17.60 -61.97
CA GLU A 428 38.05 -18.72 -61.66
C GLU A 428 38.79 -18.51 -60.32
N LEU A 429 39.22 -17.28 -60.04
CA LEU A 429 39.83 -16.92 -58.76
C LEU A 429 38.86 -17.04 -57.60
N ASP A 430 37.61 -16.60 -57.78
CA ASP A 430 36.58 -16.69 -56.74
C ASP A 430 36.16 -18.17 -56.51
N PHE A 431 36.11 -19.01 -57.56
CA PHE A 431 35.91 -20.45 -57.46
C PHE A 431 37.05 -21.13 -56.69
N LEU A 432 38.30 -20.82 -57.03
CA LEU A 432 39.48 -21.39 -56.39
C LEU A 432 39.52 -21.03 -54.90
N LYS A 433 39.20 -19.78 -54.55
CA LYS A 433 39.07 -19.36 -53.15
C LYS A 433 37.99 -20.13 -52.40
N ALA A 434 36.82 -20.30 -53.01
CA ALA A 434 35.75 -21.05 -52.40
C ALA A 434 36.13 -22.51 -52.19
N LEU A 435 36.75 -23.16 -53.18
CA LEU A 435 37.15 -24.55 -53.11
C LEU A 435 38.26 -24.78 -52.07
N VAL A 436 39.28 -23.91 -52.02
CA VAL A 436 40.35 -24.01 -51.02
C VAL A 436 39.81 -23.79 -49.60
N THR A 437 38.82 -22.92 -49.40
CA THR A 437 38.17 -22.76 -48.09
C THR A 437 37.32 -23.97 -47.65
N GLU A 438 37.08 -24.95 -48.52
CA GLU A 438 36.48 -26.24 -48.12
C GLU A 438 37.51 -27.20 -47.51
N PHE A 439 38.80 -26.93 -47.66
CA PHE A 439 39.89 -27.75 -47.13
C PHE A 439 40.65 -27.00 -46.03
N ASP A 440 40.62 -27.52 -44.81
CA ASP A 440 41.19 -26.85 -43.63
C ASP A 440 42.74 -26.72 -43.65
N GLU A 441 43.44 -27.47 -44.51
CA GLU A 441 44.92 -27.56 -44.56
C GLU A 441 45.58 -26.71 -45.67
N LEU A 442 44.79 -26.02 -46.51
CA LEU A 442 45.28 -25.28 -47.67
C LEU A 442 45.12 -23.77 -47.49
N ILE A 443 46.16 -23.01 -47.82
CA ILE A 443 46.17 -21.54 -47.77
C ILE A 443 46.50 -20.98 -49.15
N ILE A 444 45.82 -19.90 -49.53
CA ILE A 444 46.12 -19.16 -50.76
C ILE A 444 47.00 -17.97 -50.41
N ASP A 445 48.15 -17.86 -51.06
CA ASP A 445 49.01 -16.69 -51.04
C ASP A 445 48.88 -15.91 -52.36
N GLU A 446 48.67 -14.60 -52.28
CA GLU A 446 48.54 -13.71 -53.44
C GLU A 446 49.68 -12.68 -53.44
N GLU A 447 50.64 -12.82 -54.35
CA GLU A 447 51.72 -11.85 -54.53
C GLU A 447 51.50 -10.99 -55.80
N GLY A 448 51.42 -9.66 -55.61
CA GLY A 448 51.45 -8.65 -56.67
C GLY A 448 50.16 -7.84 -56.89
N GLU A 449 50.26 -6.72 -57.63
CA GLU A 449 49.13 -5.81 -57.94
C GLU A 449 48.71 -5.88 -59.43
N GLY A 450 47.40 -5.92 -59.69
CA GLY A 450 46.80 -5.80 -61.03
C GLY A 450 46.80 -7.09 -61.87
N LYS A 451 46.96 -6.97 -63.21
CA LYS A 451 46.88 -8.10 -64.17
C LYS A 451 48.04 -9.12 -64.09
N ARG A 452 48.97 -8.95 -63.13
CA ARG A 452 50.14 -9.83 -62.90
C ARG A 452 50.11 -10.45 -61.49
N LYS A 453 48.92 -10.69 -60.94
CA LYS A 453 48.76 -11.42 -59.68
C LYS A 453 49.26 -12.85 -59.83
N ARG A 454 50.21 -13.24 -58.98
CA ARG A 454 50.60 -14.63 -58.80
C ARG A 454 49.79 -15.19 -57.64
N VAL A 455 49.14 -16.32 -57.88
CA VAL A 455 48.33 -17.01 -56.87
C VAL A 455 48.98 -18.35 -56.62
N THR A 456 49.36 -18.58 -55.37
CA THR A 456 50.02 -19.81 -54.96
C THR A 456 49.15 -20.50 -53.91
N VAL A 457 48.86 -21.77 -54.10
CA VAL A 457 48.17 -22.59 -53.09
C VAL A 457 49.21 -23.39 -52.35
N VAL A 458 49.26 -23.23 -51.03
CA VAL A 458 50.28 -23.81 -50.16
C VAL A 458 49.60 -24.73 -49.14
N LYS A 459 50.12 -25.94 -48.98
CA LYS A 459 49.80 -26.82 -47.85
C LYS A 459 50.80 -26.57 -46.72
N LEU A 460 50.28 -26.29 -45.51
CA LEU A 460 51.08 -25.91 -44.33
C LEU A 460 51.83 -27.06 -43.64
#